data_AF-A0A3A6HLY1-F1
#
_entry.id   AF-A0A3A6HLY1-F1
#
_cell.length_a   1.000
_cell.length_b   1.000
_cell.length_c   1.000
_cell.angle_alpha   90.00
_cell.angle_beta   90.00
_cell.angle_gamma   90.00
#
_symmetry.space_group_name_H-M   'P 1'
#
loop_
_entity.id
_entity.type
_entity.pdbx_description
1 polymer ?
#
loop_
_entity_poly.entity_id
_entity_poly.type
_entity_poly.pdbx_seq_one_letter_code
_entity_poly.pdbx_strand_id
1 'polypeptide(L)'
;MKKEELLRAGCMVPDTLQEAIRSGRQDMAEGDEEALETYICRLLEENGRENTYFDFYFGTLSQEEQSRAETVLSSEQVRFLHAYGLPDSREDVYFSFEESLFAIALRLSVTQMLFSTFYFPMLRKTVWSSYEGKFIVFSYD
;
A
#
# COMPACT_ATOMS: atom_id res chain seq x y z
N MET A 1 -9.65 -7.66 -5.26
CA MET A 1 -10.19 -6.81 -6.35
C MET A 1 -9.29 -6.95 -7.57
N LYS A 2 -9.79 -6.62 -8.76
CA LYS A 2 -8.99 -6.56 -9.99
C LYS A 2 -8.56 -5.14 -10.32
N LYS A 3 -7.49 -4.98 -11.10
CA LYS A 3 -6.94 -3.68 -11.53
C LYS A 3 -8.01 -2.81 -12.20
N GLU A 4 -8.89 -3.41 -13.00
CA GLU A 4 -9.98 -2.72 -13.70
C GLU A 4 -11.02 -2.12 -12.74
N GLU A 5 -11.16 -2.66 -11.54
CA GLU A 5 -12.03 -2.09 -10.50
C GLU A 5 -11.40 -0.85 -9.89
N LEU A 6 -10.09 -0.83 -9.66
CA LEU A 6 -9.35 0.34 -9.17
C LEU A 6 -9.41 1.48 -10.20
N LEU A 7 -9.20 1.18 -11.48
CA LEU A 7 -9.31 2.17 -12.55
C LEU A 7 -10.73 2.77 -12.61
N ARG A 8 -11.77 1.95 -12.45
CA ARG A 8 -13.17 2.41 -12.37
C ARG A 8 -13.46 3.25 -11.12
N ALA A 9 -12.77 2.97 -10.02
CA ALA A 9 -12.81 3.78 -8.80
C ALA A 9 -12.02 5.10 -8.90
N GLY A 10 -11.38 5.37 -10.06
CA GLY A 10 -10.63 6.59 -10.31
C GLY A 10 -9.18 6.54 -9.84
N CYS A 11 -8.65 5.36 -9.48
CA CYS A 11 -7.26 5.22 -9.08
C CYS A 11 -6.32 5.30 -10.29
N MET A 12 -5.18 5.99 -10.14
CA MET A 12 -4.05 5.87 -11.05
C MET A 12 -3.23 4.64 -10.67
N VAL A 13 -3.23 3.61 -11.53
CA VAL A 13 -2.55 2.31 -11.31
C VAL A 13 -1.49 2.05 -12.39
N PRO A 14 -0.35 2.77 -12.36
CA PRO A 14 0.70 2.63 -13.36
C PRO A 14 1.50 1.33 -13.15
N ASP A 15 1.89 0.66 -14.24
CA ASP A 15 2.73 -0.55 -14.19
C ASP A 15 4.22 -0.23 -14.04
N THR A 16 4.61 1.00 -14.40
CA THR A 16 6.01 1.44 -14.35
C THR A 16 6.15 2.85 -13.77
N LEU A 17 7.32 3.15 -13.19
CA LEU A 17 7.64 4.49 -12.71
C LEU A 17 7.51 5.55 -13.83
N GLN A 18 7.88 5.20 -15.07
CA GLN A 18 7.76 6.09 -16.22
C GLN A 18 6.29 6.40 -16.56
N GLU A 19 5.37 5.45 -16.39
CA GLU A 19 3.93 5.71 -16.52
C GLU A 19 3.43 6.60 -15.40
N ALA A 20 3.83 6.33 -14.15
CA ALA A 20 3.45 7.15 -13.00
C ALA A 20 3.88 8.61 -13.18
N ILE A 21 5.13 8.85 -13.59
CA ILE A 21 5.67 10.20 -13.85
C ILE A 21 4.95 10.91 -14.99
N ARG A 22 4.53 10.20 -16.03
CA ARG A 22 3.77 10.79 -17.15
C ARG A 22 2.34 11.16 -16.77
N SER A 23 1.79 10.50 -15.75
CA SER A 23 0.38 10.60 -15.38
C SER A 23 0.11 11.72 -14.36
N GLY A 24 1.13 12.34 -13.78
CA GLY A 24 0.92 13.38 -12.79
C GLY A 24 2.19 14.02 -12.24
N ARG A 25 2.01 14.87 -11.23
CA ARG A 25 3.09 15.51 -10.48
C ARG A 25 3.62 14.56 -9.43
N GLN A 26 4.95 14.52 -9.28
CA GLN A 26 5.64 13.73 -8.28
C GLN A 26 6.07 14.62 -7.10
N ASP A 27 5.80 14.14 -5.88
CA ASP A 27 6.33 14.64 -4.62
C ASP A 27 6.98 13.48 -3.83
N MET A 28 7.69 13.82 -2.75
CA MET A 28 8.22 12.85 -1.80
C MET A 28 7.69 13.16 -0.39
N ALA A 29 7.24 12.12 0.31
CA ALA A 29 7.03 12.15 1.74
C ALA A 29 8.24 11.50 2.42
N GLU A 30 8.83 12.22 3.37
CA GLU A 30 10.06 11.84 4.06
C GLU A 30 9.86 11.98 5.57
N GLY A 31 10.60 11.19 6.33
CA GLY A 31 10.52 11.17 7.79
C GLY A 31 10.98 9.82 8.34
N ASP A 32 10.85 9.66 9.66
CA ASP A 32 10.95 8.36 10.30
C ASP A 32 9.67 7.53 10.09
N GLU A 33 9.65 6.32 10.66
CA GLU A 33 8.51 5.40 10.52
C GLU A 33 7.19 6.04 11.00
N GLU A 34 7.22 6.76 12.13
CA GLU A 34 6.05 7.41 12.72
C GLU A 34 5.53 8.55 11.85
N ALA A 35 6.43 9.36 11.28
CA ALA A 35 6.05 10.44 10.36
C ALA A 35 5.41 9.91 9.08
N LEU A 36 5.96 8.83 8.49
CA LEU A 36 5.40 8.20 7.29
C LEU A 36 4.06 7.51 7.57
N GLU A 37 3.94 6.85 8.71
CA GLU A 37 2.67 6.26 9.18
C GLU A 37 1.60 7.34 9.34
N THR A 38 1.93 8.42 10.06
CA THR A 38 1.05 9.58 10.24
C THR A 38 0.64 10.20 8.90
N TYR A 39 1.58 10.29 7.95
CA TYR A 39 1.29 10.80 6.62
C TYR A 39 0.23 9.97 5.89
N ILE A 40 0.37 8.64 5.88
CA ILE A 40 -0.61 7.75 5.25
C ILE A 40 -1.95 7.78 5.98
N CYS A 41 -1.95 7.76 7.32
CA CYS A 41 -3.18 7.83 8.12
C CYS A 41 -3.96 9.13 7.86
N ARG A 42 -3.26 10.26 7.70
CA ARG A 42 -3.88 11.51 7.30
C ARG A 42 -4.53 11.43 5.91
N LEU A 43 -3.84 10.84 4.92
CA LEU A 43 -4.43 10.65 3.59
C LEU A 43 -5.65 9.72 3.63
N LEU A 44 -5.61 8.67 4.45
CA LEU A 44 -6.74 7.77 4.68
C LEU A 44 -7.97 8.53 5.21
N GLU A 45 -7.78 9.38 6.22
CA GLU A 45 -8.84 10.21 6.80
C GLU A 45 -9.41 11.22 5.80
N GLU A 46 -8.54 11.93 5.08
CA GLU A 46 -8.95 12.92 4.08
C GLU A 46 -9.64 12.28 2.85
N ASN A 47 -9.22 11.06 2.45
CA ASN A 47 -9.77 10.34 1.30
C ASN A 47 -11.08 9.61 1.60
N GLY A 48 -11.30 9.23 2.87
CA GLY A 48 -12.37 8.33 3.28
C GLY A 48 -11.95 6.87 3.18
N ARG A 49 -12.21 6.10 4.25
CA ARG A 49 -11.82 4.69 4.37
C ARG A 49 -12.45 3.85 3.25
N GLU A 50 -13.72 4.08 2.95
CA GLU A 50 -14.50 3.39 1.92
C GLU A 50 -14.01 3.64 0.48
N ASN A 51 -13.22 4.70 0.27
CA ASN A 51 -12.63 5.03 -1.04
C ASN A 51 -11.13 4.75 -1.08
N THR A 52 -10.59 4.01 -0.11
CA THR A 52 -9.15 3.73 0.00
C THR A 52 -8.85 2.30 -0.41
N TYR A 53 -7.80 2.15 -1.22
CA TYR A 53 -7.36 0.86 -1.74
C TYR A 53 -5.84 0.74 -1.61
N PHE A 54 -5.34 -0.49 -1.64
CA PHE A 54 -3.90 -0.75 -1.64
C PHE A 54 -3.58 -2.07 -2.32
N ASP A 55 -2.35 -2.21 -2.79
CA ASP A 55 -1.81 -3.51 -3.17
C ASP A 55 -1.05 -4.15 -2.00
N PHE A 56 -1.10 -5.48 -1.92
CA PHE A 56 -0.42 -6.21 -0.85
C PHE A 56 0.03 -7.59 -1.31
N TYR A 57 1.34 -7.74 -1.48
CA TYR A 57 1.96 -8.91 -2.10
C TYR A 57 2.41 -9.98 -1.11
N PHE A 58 2.07 -9.88 0.17
CA PHE A 58 2.58 -10.78 1.21
C PHE A 58 2.31 -12.26 0.89
N GLY A 59 1.11 -12.59 0.39
CA GLY A 59 0.76 -13.96 0.01
C GLY A 59 1.59 -14.54 -1.15
N THR A 60 2.26 -13.69 -1.92
CA THR A 60 3.13 -14.09 -3.05
C THR A 60 4.59 -14.28 -2.65
N LEU A 61 4.96 -13.90 -1.42
CA LEU A 61 6.31 -14.03 -0.89
C LEU A 61 6.63 -15.50 -0.60
N SER A 62 7.92 -15.86 -0.70
CA SER A 62 8.41 -17.14 -0.19
C SER A 62 8.25 -17.24 1.33
N GLN A 63 8.27 -18.47 1.89
CA GLN A 63 8.16 -18.66 3.34
C GLN A 63 9.26 -17.91 4.12
N GLU A 64 10.48 -17.85 3.58
CA GLU A 64 11.58 -17.12 4.22
C GLU A 64 11.31 -15.61 4.25
N GLU A 65 10.83 -15.04 3.14
CA GLU A 65 10.44 -13.62 3.06
C GLU A 65 9.25 -13.29 3.97
N GLN A 66 8.25 -14.17 4.05
CA GLN A 66 7.12 -14.04 4.98
C GLN A 66 7.61 -14.03 6.44
N SER A 67 8.43 -15.02 6.83
CA SER A 67 9.00 -15.08 8.19
C SER A 67 9.82 -13.84 8.54
N ARG A 68 10.54 -13.24 7.57
CA ARG A 68 11.26 -11.99 7.78
C ARG A 68 10.32 -10.81 7.98
N ALA A 69 9.30 -10.67 7.14
CA ALA A 69 8.29 -9.61 7.24
C ALA A 69 7.49 -9.70 8.55
N GLU A 70 7.19 -10.91 9.03
CA GLU A 70 6.47 -11.13 10.30
C GLU A 70 7.23 -10.62 11.53
N THR A 71 8.56 -10.48 11.47
CA THR A 71 9.38 -10.03 12.62
C THR A 71 9.08 -8.61 13.09
N VAL A 72 8.50 -7.77 12.24
CA VAL A 72 8.13 -6.38 12.57
C VAL A 72 6.65 -6.20 12.92
N LEU A 73 5.88 -7.31 12.88
CA LEU A 73 4.45 -7.35 13.15
C LEU A 73 4.19 -7.84 14.58
N SER A 74 3.05 -7.43 15.13
CA SER A 74 2.57 -7.99 16.38
C SER A 74 2.09 -9.43 16.19
N SER A 75 2.09 -10.24 17.26
CA SER A 75 1.55 -11.60 17.18
C SER A 75 0.07 -11.66 16.78
N GLU A 76 -0.69 -10.59 17.02
CA GLU A 76 -2.08 -10.47 16.58
C GLU A 76 -2.17 -10.26 15.07
N GLN A 77 -1.35 -9.36 14.53
CA GLN A 77 -1.24 -9.11 13.09
C GLN A 77 -0.79 -10.35 12.32
N VAL A 78 0.19 -11.09 12.84
CA VAL A 78 0.64 -12.36 12.23
C VAL A 78 -0.51 -13.38 12.20
N ARG A 79 -1.22 -13.56 13.33
CA ARG A 79 -2.39 -14.46 13.36
C ARG A 79 -3.47 -14.04 12.38
N PHE A 80 -3.74 -12.73 12.28
CA PHE A 80 -4.70 -12.20 11.33
C PHE A 80 -4.30 -12.51 9.89
N LEU A 81 -3.04 -12.26 9.49
CA LEU A 81 -2.55 -12.52 8.14
C LEU A 81 -2.75 -13.97 7.71
N HIS A 82 -2.36 -14.92 8.55
CA HIS A 82 -2.50 -16.35 8.23
C HIS A 82 -3.96 -16.80 8.20
N ALA A 83 -4.85 -16.15 8.95
CA ALA A 83 -6.28 -16.46 8.95
C ALA A 83 -7.04 -15.78 7.78
N TYR A 84 -6.53 -14.65 7.27
CA TYR A 84 -7.21 -13.85 6.24
C TYR A 84 -7.35 -14.59 4.90
N GLY A 85 -6.41 -15.49 4.59
CA GLY A 85 -6.43 -16.25 3.33
C GLY A 85 -6.01 -15.39 2.13
N LEU A 86 -4.79 -14.83 2.20
CA LEU A 86 -4.25 -14.01 1.12
C LEU A 86 -4.04 -14.82 -0.17
N PRO A 87 -4.29 -14.20 -1.34
CA PRO A 87 -4.00 -14.82 -2.63
C PRO A 87 -2.50 -14.99 -2.83
N ASP A 88 -2.12 -16.04 -3.56
CA ASP A 88 -0.75 -16.34 -3.99
C ASP A 88 -0.43 -15.82 -5.42
N SER A 89 -1.44 -15.25 -6.10
CA SER A 89 -1.32 -14.66 -7.43
C SER A 89 -1.12 -13.15 -7.37
N ARG A 90 -0.20 -12.63 -8.20
CA ARG A 90 0.04 -11.20 -8.38
C ARG A 90 -1.14 -10.44 -8.99
N GLU A 91 -2.09 -11.12 -9.63
CA GLU A 91 -3.26 -10.48 -10.24
C GLU A 91 -4.39 -10.18 -9.25
N ASP A 92 -4.28 -10.67 -8.01
CA ASP A 92 -5.33 -10.63 -6.99
C ASP A 92 -4.91 -9.86 -5.72
N VAL A 93 -3.83 -9.10 -5.80
CA VAL A 93 -3.20 -8.42 -4.66
C VAL A 93 -3.84 -7.08 -4.29
N TYR A 94 -4.93 -6.67 -4.94
CA TYR A 94 -5.58 -5.39 -4.67
C TYR A 94 -6.71 -5.55 -3.65
N PHE A 95 -6.67 -4.73 -2.60
CA PHE A 95 -7.61 -4.76 -1.48
C PHE A 95 -8.29 -3.41 -1.30
N SER A 96 -9.59 -3.44 -0.97
CA SER A 96 -10.26 -2.31 -0.32
C SER A 96 -9.76 -2.16 1.11
N PHE A 97 -9.94 -0.99 1.71
CA PHE A 97 -9.64 -0.78 3.11
C PHE A 97 -10.30 -1.83 4.01
N GLU A 98 -9.47 -2.56 4.74
CA GLU A 98 -9.81 -3.34 5.92
C GLU A 98 -8.77 -2.97 6.97
N GLU A 99 -9.22 -2.67 8.19
CA GLU A 99 -8.41 -2.00 9.20
C GLU A 99 -7.14 -2.77 9.55
N SER A 100 -7.25 -4.08 9.78
CA SER A 100 -6.10 -4.90 10.18
C SER A 100 -5.11 -5.08 9.03
N LEU A 101 -5.61 -5.39 7.83
CA LEU A 101 -4.79 -5.62 6.64
C LEU A 101 -4.08 -4.34 6.19
N PHE A 102 -4.78 -3.19 6.22
CA PHE A 102 -4.21 -1.90 5.90
C PHE A 102 -3.11 -1.51 6.90
N ALA A 103 -3.35 -1.68 8.20
CA ALA A 103 -2.35 -1.40 9.23
C ALA A 103 -1.09 -2.27 9.06
N ILE A 104 -1.25 -3.51 8.63
CA ILE A 104 -0.13 -4.42 8.35
C ILE A 104 0.64 -3.98 7.11
N ALA A 105 -0.03 -3.67 6.00
CA ALA A 105 0.61 -3.17 4.78
C ALA A 105 1.39 -1.87 5.05
N LEU A 106 0.83 -0.97 5.85
CA LEU A 106 1.49 0.26 6.28
C LEU A 106 2.70 -0.03 7.16
N ARG A 107 2.57 -0.91 8.16
CA ARG A 107 3.69 -1.29 9.03
C ARG A 107 4.86 -1.84 8.22
N LEU A 108 4.60 -2.79 7.32
CA LEU A 108 5.63 -3.38 6.47
C LEU A 108 6.25 -2.36 5.50
N SER A 109 5.46 -1.39 5.05
CA SER A 109 5.93 -0.29 4.19
C SER A 109 6.89 0.65 4.93
N VAL A 110 6.56 1.10 6.14
CA VAL A 110 7.41 2.04 6.90
C VAL A 110 8.69 1.37 7.41
N THR A 111 8.64 0.07 7.72
CA THR A 111 9.84 -0.71 8.10
C THR A 111 10.64 -1.23 6.90
N GLN A 112 10.23 -0.89 5.66
CA GLN A 112 10.88 -1.35 4.42
C GLN A 112 10.93 -2.88 4.26
N MET A 113 10.02 -3.60 4.90
CA MET A 113 9.94 -5.07 4.81
C MET A 113 9.17 -5.51 3.57
N LEU A 114 8.19 -4.72 3.13
CA LEU A 114 7.44 -4.98 1.91
C LEU A 114 6.97 -3.67 1.28
N PHE A 115 7.20 -3.53 -0.02
CA PHE A 115 6.64 -2.45 -0.82
C PHE A 115 5.12 -2.61 -0.95
N SER A 116 4.40 -1.50 -0.87
CA SER A 116 2.97 -1.43 -1.17
C SER A 116 2.63 -0.09 -1.82
N THR A 117 1.61 -0.11 -2.67
CA THR A 117 0.98 1.07 -3.23
C THR A 117 -0.30 1.37 -2.47
N PHE A 118 -0.49 2.61 -2.06
CA PHE A 118 -1.74 3.12 -1.49
C PHE A 118 -2.43 4.04 -2.49
N TYR A 119 -3.72 3.81 -2.74
CA TYR A 119 -4.51 4.56 -3.70
C TYR A 119 -5.58 5.38 -2.99
N PHE A 120 -5.56 6.68 -3.22
CA PHE A 120 -6.46 7.68 -2.64
C PHE A 120 -7.15 8.47 -3.77
N PRO A 121 -8.12 7.86 -4.49
CA PRO A 121 -8.74 8.45 -5.67
C PRO A 121 -9.53 9.73 -5.40
N MET A 122 -10.10 9.91 -4.20
CA MET A 122 -10.80 11.15 -3.84
C MET A 122 -9.84 12.33 -3.69
N LEU A 123 -8.59 12.05 -3.32
CA LEU A 123 -7.50 13.01 -3.28
C LEU A 123 -6.69 13.04 -4.59
N ARG A 124 -7.00 12.17 -5.54
CA ARG A 124 -6.23 11.91 -6.76
C ARG A 124 -4.75 11.67 -6.48
N LYS A 125 -4.48 10.84 -5.47
CA LYS A 125 -3.13 10.47 -5.07
C LYS A 125 -2.90 8.98 -5.17
N THR A 126 -1.69 8.62 -5.57
CA THR A 126 -1.14 7.26 -5.46
C THR A 126 0.19 7.37 -4.74
N VAL A 127 0.39 6.59 -3.70
CA VAL A 127 1.61 6.59 -2.90
C VAL A 127 2.32 5.26 -3.08
N TRP A 128 3.55 5.30 -3.58
CA TRP A 128 4.45 4.15 -3.66
C TRP A 128 5.36 4.17 -2.44
N SER A 129 5.27 3.14 -1.61
CA SER A 129 6.07 3.07 -0.38
C SER A 129 7.51 2.67 -0.64
N SER A 130 8.37 2.76 0.38
CA SER A 130 9.68 2.10 0.43
C SER A 130 10.63 2.34 -0.77
N TYR A 131 10.63 3.54 -1.37
CA TYR A 131 11.66 3.96 -2.33
C TYR A 131 12.79 4.65 -1.56
N GLU A 132 13.91 3.97 -1.33
CA GLU A 132 15.06 4.49 -0.58
C GLU A 132 14.70 5.02 0.84
N GLY A 133 13.74 4.38 1.51
CA GLY A 133 13.24 4.80 2.82
C GLY A 133 12.26 5.98 2.79
N LYS A 134 11.81 6.40 1.60
CA LYS A 134 10.85 7.48 1.38
C LYS A 134 9.62 6.95 0.65
N PHE A 135 8.54 7.72 0.68
CA PHE A 135 7.35 7.43 -0.11
C PHE A 135 7.25 8.39 -1.29
N ILE A 136 7.10 7.86 -2.51
CA ILE A 136 6.84 8.68 -3.69
C ILE A 136 5.34 8.92 -3.79
N VAL A 137 4.94 10.17 -3.90
CA VAL A 137 3.54 10.57 -3.97
C VAL A 137 3.27 11.12 -5.36
N PHE A 138 2.41 10.44 -6.10
CA PHE A 138 1.93 10.89 -7.40
C PHE A 138 0.57 11.56 -7.23
N SER A 139 0.45 12.80 -7.69
CA SER A 139 -0.82 13.53 -7.76
C SER A 139 -1.23 13.68 -9.22
N TYR A 140 -2.45 13.29 -9.58
CA TYR A 140 -2.96 13.31 -10.95
C TYR A 140 -4.24 14.15 -11.08
N ASP A 141 -4.54 14.55 -12.32
CA ASP A 141 -5.74 15.32 -12.69
C ASP A 141 -6.90 14.43 -13.16
#